data_AF-A0A4V2DW15-F1
#
_entry.id   AF-A0A4V2DW15-F1
#
_cell.length_a   1.000
_cell.length_b   1.000
_cell.length_c   1.000
_cell.angle_alpha   90.00
_cell.angle_beta   90.00
_cell.angle_gamma   90.00
#
_symmetry.space_group_name_H-M   'P 1'
#
loop_
_entity.id
_entity.type
_entity.pdbx_description
1 polymer ?
#
loop_
_entity_poly.entity_id
_entity_poly.type
_entity_poly.pdbx_seq_one_letter_code
_entity_poly.pdbx_strand_id
1 'polypeptide(L)'
;KYTDRLLEFYDQNPDFIQPPSRKNEMINNFIKPGLADLAVSRTSFKWGVHVPSNPKHVVYVWIDALVNYISALGYLSDDESLFNKYWPADIHLMAKEIGRFHSIIGPILLMALD
;
A
#
# COMPACT_ATOMS: atom_id res chain seq x y z
N LYS A 1 7.00 13.60 -0.55
CA LYS A 1 7.41 13.18 0.82
C LYS A 1 8.05 11.80 0.84
N TYR A 2 7.45 10.77 0.25
CA TYR A 2 7.93 9.38 0.39
C TYR A 2 8.78 8.86 -0.78
N THR A 3 8.92 9.62 -1.88
CA THR A 3 9.66 9.21 -3.07
C THR A 3 11.08 8.74 -2.76
N ASP A 4 11.85 9.55 -2.04
CA ASP A 4 13.25 9.22 -1.74
C ASP A 4 13.38 8.01 -0.81
N ARG A 5 12.54 7.96 0.24
CA ARG A 5 12.45 6.79 1.16
C ARG A 5 12.08 5.51 0.39
N LEU A 6 11.19 5.59 -0.59
CA LEU A 6 10.77 4.44 -1.40
C LEU A 6 11.91 3.96 -2.32
N LEU A 7 12.66 4.88 -2.92
CA LEU A 7 13.81 4.54 -3.76
C LEU A 7 14.95 3.93 -2.94
N GLU A 8 15.23 4.46 -1.76
CA GLU A 8 16.20 3.89 -0.81
C GLU A 8 15.79 2.48 -0.38
N PHE A 9 14.50 2.28 -0.04
CA PHE A 9 13.97 0.96 0.29
C PHE A 9 14.19 -0.05 -0.84
N TYR A 10 13.99 0.34 -2.10
CA TYR A 10 14.25 -0.53 -3.25
C TYR A 10 15.74 -0.82 -3.48
N ASP A 11 16.64 0.07 -3.09
CA ASP A 11 18.09 -0.14 -3.19
C ASP A 11 18.56 -1.15 -2.15
N GLN A 12 18.06 -1.00 -0.92
CA GLN A 12 18.35 -1.90 0.20
C GLN A 12 17.70 -3.28 0.04
N ASN A 13 16.59 -3.37 -0.68
CA ASN A 13 15.82 -4.60 -0.89
C ASN A 13 15.71 -4.90 -2.40
N PRO A 14 16.80 -5.38 -3.04
CA PRO A 14 16.84 -5.56 -4.49
C PRO A 14 15.76 -6.53 -5.01
N ASP A 15 15.37 -7.50 -4.18
CA ASP A 15 14.41 -8.56 -4.52
C ASP A 15 12.96 -8.24 -4.15
N PHE A 16 12.65 -7.04 -3.64
CA PHE A 16 11.29 -6.65 -3.23
C PHE A 16 10.26 -6.73 -4.36
N ILE A 17 10.67 -6.47 -5.61
CA ILE A 17 9.78 -6.52 -6.78
C ILE A 17 10.34 -7.52 -7.79
N GLN A 18 9.61 -8.64 -7.97
CA GLN A 18 9.96 -9.68 -8.93
C GLN A 18 8.90 -9.80 -10.04
N PRO A 19 9.31 -10.09 -11.30
CA PRO A 19 10.68 -10.10 -11.80
C PRO A 19 11.28 -8.68 -11.89
N PRO A 20 12.61 -8.51 -12.04
CA PRO A 20 13.27 -7.19 -12.03
C PRO A 20 12.78 -6.23 -13.13
N SER A 21 12.23 -6.76 -14.22
CA SER A 21 11.59 -5.95 -15.26
C SER A 21 10.40 -5.12 -14.74
N ARG A 22 9.69 -5.61 -13.72
CA ARG A 22 8.60 -4.87 -13.07
C ARG A 22 9.13 -3.74 -12.21
N LYS A 23 10.24 -3.94 -11.49
CA LYS A 23 10.94 -2.86 -10.75
C LYS A 23 11.30 -1.70 -11.67
N ASN A 24 11.91 -2.00 -12.82
CA ASN A 24 12.30 -1.00 -13.81
C ASN A 24 11.09 -0.22 -14.35
N GLU A 25 9.98 -0.90 -14.58
CA GLU A 25 8.71 -0.27 -15.00
C GLU A 25 8.18 0.69 -13.92
N MET A 26 8.17 0.26 -12.64
CA MET A 26 7.70 1.10 -11.53
C MET A 26 8.52 2.39 -11.42
N ILE A 27 9.84 2.26 -11.48
CA ILE A 27 10.76 3.40 -11.38
C ILE A 27 10.60 4.34 -12.57
N ASN A 28 10.66 3.83 -13.81
CA ASN A 28 10.71 4.69 -14.99
C ASN A 28 9.36 5.31 -15.35
N ASN A 29 8.26 4.57 -15.19
CA ASN A 29 6.95 5.01 -15.68
C ASN A 29 6.16 5.79 -14.62
N PHE A 30 6.45 5.59 -13.32
CA PHE A 30 5.63 6.16 -12.25
C PHE A 30 6.44 7.01 -11.27
N ILE A 31 7.62 6.56 -10.83
CA ILE A 31 8.37 7.28 -9.79
C ILE A 31 9.17 8.45 -10.37
N LYS A 32 9.93 8.22 -11.46
CA LYS A 32 10.76 9.27 -12.10
C LYS A 32 9.95 10.47 -12.62
N PRO A 33 8.77 10.30 -13.24
CA PRO A 33 7.95 11.44 -13.63
C PRO A 33 7.43 12.27 -12.44
N GLY A 34 7.49 11.71 -11.23
CA GLY A 34 6.96 12.29 -10.01
C GLY A 34 5.66 11.63 -9.56
N LEU A 35 5.52 11.47 -8.24
CA LEU A 35 4.31 10.93 -7.63
C LEU A 35 3.37 12.09 -7.28
N ALA A 36 2.19 12.10 -7.87
CA ALA A 36 1.09 12.98 -7.47
C ALA A 36 0.44 12.47 -6.18
N ASP A 37 -0.19 13.38 -5.43
CA ASP A 37 -0.98 13.01 -4.26
C ASP A 37 -2.12 12.06 -4.66
N LEU A 38 -2.32 11.02 -3.85
CA LEU A 38 -3.33 10.01 -4.10
C LEU A 38 -4.67 10.45 -3.51
N ALA A 39 -5.73 10.46 -4.32
CA ALA A 39 -7.08 10.70 -3.83
C ALA A 39 -7.62 9.47 -3.08
N VAL A 40 -7.63 9.53 -1.74
CA VAL A 40 -7.91 8.39 -0.84
C VAL A 40 -9.36 8.27 -0.35
N SER A 41 -10.26 9.18 -0.73
CA SER A 41 -11.70 9.06 -0.44
C SER A 41 -12.57 9.60 -1.57
N ARG A 42 -13.87 9.30 -1.55
CA ARG A 42 -14.88 9.77 -2.51
C ARG A 42 -16.19 10.12 -1.79
N THR A 43 -16.99 10.98 -2.40
CA THR A 43 -18.34 11.39 -1.91
C THR A 43 -19.46 11.01 -2.88
N SER A 44 -19.13 10.48 -4.06
CA SER A 44 -20.08 10.20 -5.15
C SER A 44 -20.87 8.90 -4.98
N PHE A 45 -20.51 8.06 -4.00
CA PHE A 45 -21.20 6.80 -3.69
C PHE A 45 -21.18 6.56 -2.18
N LYS A 46 -22.05 5.65 -1.72
CA LYS A 46 -22.27 5.37 -0.29
C LYS A 46 -21.76 4.00 0.18
N TRP A 47 -21.43 3.09 -0.73
CA TRP A 47 -20.99 1.75 -0.37
C TRP A 47 -19.48 1.71 -0.08
N GLY A 48 -19.11 1.39 1.15
CA GLY A 48 -17.72 1.23 1.60
C GLY A 48 -17.51 1.67 3.05
N VAL A 49 -16.25 1.74 3.48
CA VAL A 49 -15.88 2.21 4.83
C VAL A 49 -16.01 3.74 4.90
N HIS A 50 -16.80 4.25 5.84
CA HIS A 50 -16.93 5.71 6.05
C HIS A 50 -15.74 6.26 6.84
N VAL A 51 -15.26 7.45 6.45
CA VAL A 51 -14.22 8.15 7.21
C VAL A 51 -14.82 8.63 8.55
N PRO A 52 -14.28 8.20 9.72
CA PRO A 52 -14.93 8.46 11.01
C PRO A 52 -15.14 9.95 11.32
N SER A 53 -14.16 10.80 11.00
CA SER A 53 -14.22 12.25 11.25
C SER A 53 -15.09 13.01 10.24
N ASN A 54 -15.41 12.43 9.07
CA ASN A 54 -16.28 13.02 8.07
C ASN A 54 -17.06 11.94 7.29
N PRO A 55 -18.20 11.46 7.82
CA PRO A 55 -18.94 10.33 7.24
C PRO A 55 -19.52 10.56 5.85
N LYS A 56 -19.47 11.78 5.30
CA LYS A 56 -19.83 12.03 3.89
C LYS A 56 -18.81 11.41 2.92
N HIS A 57 -17.59 11.17 3.40
CA HIS A 57 -16.53 10.54 2.63
C HIS A 57 -16.50 9.03 2.88
N VAL A 58 -16.38 8.29 1.79
CA VAL A 58 -16.12 6.85 1.77
C VAL A 58 -14.65 6.64 1.38
N VAL A 59 -13.94 5.80 2.13
CA VAL A 59 -12.55 5.41 1.87
C VAL A 59 -12.46 4.80 0.47
N TYR A 60 -11.49 5.26 -0.32
CA TYR A 60 -11.30 4.78 -1.68
C TYR A 60 -10.53 3.46 -1.67
N VAL A 61 -10.78 2.64 -2.71
CA VAL A 61 -10.43 1.22 -2.78
C VAL A 61 -8.99 0.89 -2.38
N TRP A 62 -8.02 1.76 -2.65
CA TRP A 62 -6.61 1.44 -2.39
C TRP A 62 -6.27 1.36 -0.91
N ILE A 63 -6.87 2.19 -0.05
CA ILE A 63 -6.63 2.05 1.39
C ILE A 63 -7.33 0.80 1.90
N ASP A 64 -8.64 0.72 1.66
CA ASP A 64 -9.50 -0.36 2.14
C ASP A 64 -8.99 -1.75 1.71
N ALA A 65 -8.63 -1.89 0.44
CA ALA A 65 -8.11 -3.15 -0.07
C ALA A 65 -6.70 -3.45 0.45
N LEU A 66 -5.75 -2.50 0.50
CA LEU A 66 -4.37 -2.84 0.88
C LEU A 66 -4.23 -3.23 2.36
N VAL A 67 -5.06 -2.67 3.24
CA VAL A 67 -4.99 -3.01 4.67
C VAL A 67 -5.55 -4.40 4.99
N ASN A 68 -6.17 -5.10 4.03
CA ASN A 68 -6.66 -6.46 4.23
C ASN A 68 -5.56 -7.40 4.76
N TYR A 69 -4.31 -7.20 4.30
CA TYR A 69 -3.18 -8.06 4.65
C TYR A 69 -2.82 -7.99 6.14
N ILE A 70 -3.02 -6.84 6.77
CA ILE A 70 -2.74 -6.64 8.19
C ILE A 70 -4.00 -6.80 9.05
N SER A 71 -5.17 -6.43 8.53
CA SER A 71 -6.44 -6.59 9.26
C SER A 71 -6.81 -8.06 9.44
N ALA A 72 -6.49 -8.92 8.46
CA ALA A 72 -6.67 -10.37 8.56
C ALA A 72 -5.83 -11.00 9.69
N LEU A 73 -4.75 -10.32 10.11
CA LEU A 73 -3.88 -10.74 11.20
C LEU A 73 -4.25 -10.10 12.54
N GLY A 74 -5.33 -9.31 12.61
CA GLY A 74 -5.82 -8.69 13.84
C GLY A 74 -5.18 -7.34 14.18
N TYR A 75 -4.51 -6.66 13.24
CA TYR A 75 -3.94 -5.33 13.48
C TYR A 75 -4.98 -4.36 14.06
N LEU A 76 -4.64 -3.68 15.17
CA LEU A 76 -5.48 -2.79 15.97
C LEU A 76 -6.72 -3.44 16.61
N SER A 77 -6.74 -4.76 16.77
CA SER A 77 -7.76 -5.48 17.53
C SER A 77 -7.30 -5.80 18.96
N ASP A 78 -8.18 -6.39 19.77
CA ASP A 78 -7.83 -6.83 21.13
C ASP A 78 -6.81 -7.98 21.15
N ASP A 79 -6.64 -8.71 20.04
CA ASP A 79 -5.66 -9.79 19.88
C ASP A 79 -4.82 -9.62 18.60
N GLU A 80 -3.58 -9.17 18.76
CA GLU A 80 -2.59 -9.01 17.69
C GLU A 80 -1.59 -10.17 17.61
N SER A 81 -1.87 -11.32 18.24
CA SER A 81 -0.92 -12.44 18.29
C SER A 81 -0.50 -12.95 16.90
N LEU A 82 -1.42 -12.95 15.93
CA LEU A 82 -1.12 -13.31 14.53
C LEU A 82 -0.33 -12.23 13.82
N PHE A 83 -0.68 -10.95 14.01
CA PHE A 83 0.06 -9.83 13.43
C PHE A 83 1.52 -9.85 13.86
N ASN A 84 1.77 -9.97 15.17
CA ASN A 84 3.12 -10.02 15.74
C ASN A 84 3.94 -11.24 15.30
N LYS A 85 3.28 -12.30 14.82
CA LYS A 85 3.93 -13.54 14.38
C LYS A 85 4.20 -13.57 12.88
N TYR A 86 3.29 -13.03 12.06
CA TYR A 86 3.28 -13.22 10.61
C TYR A 86 3.53 -11.95 9.81
N TRP A 87 3.48 -10.77 10.43
CA TRP A 87 3.82 -9.51 9.77
C TRP A 87 5.29 -9.15 10.02
N PRO A 88 6.06 -8.68 9.02
CA PRO A 88 5.68 -8.44 7.62
C PRO A 88 5.52 -9.72 6.79
N ALA A 89 4.67 -9.68 5.77
CA ALA A 89 4.48 -10.81 4.86
C ALA A 89 5.74 -11.09 4.03
N ASP A 90 6.12 -12.37 3.87
CA ASP A 90 7.26 -12.76 3.04
C ASP A 90 7.01 -12.49 1.53
N ILE A 91 5.80 -12.78 1.04
CA ILE A 91 5.45 -12.66 -0.38
C ILE A 91 4.01 -12.17 -0.53
N HIS A 92 3.83 -11.10 -1.33
CA HIS A 92 2.55 -10.75 -1.92
C HIS A 92 2.51 -11.21 -3.38
N LEU A 93 1.73 -12.25 -3.66
CA LEU A 93 1.55 -12.77 -5.02
C LEU A 93 0.38 -12.07 -5.72
N MET A 94 0.62 -11.59 -6.94
CA MET A 94 -0.39 -10.90 -7.73
C MET A 94 -0.07 -10.94 -9.24
N ALA A 95 -1.06 -10.58 -10.05
CA ALA A 95 -0.84 -10.32 -11.47
C ALA A 95 -0.39 -8.85 -11.71
N LYS A 96 0.20 -8.62 -12.88
CA LYS A 96 0.99 -7.41 -13.18
C LYS A 96 0.20 -6.11 -13.07
N GLU A 97 -1.11 -6.15 -13.35
CA GLU A 97 -1.99 -4.98 -13.44
C GLU A 97 -2.17 -4.26 -12.09
N ILE A 98 -1.98 -4.97 -10.99
CA ILE A 98 -2.04 -4.39 -9.63
C ILE A 98 -0.66 -4.22 -8.97
N GLY A 99 0.41 -4.54 -9.69
CA GLY A 99 1.79 -4.46 -9.17
C GLY A 99 2.15 -3.06 -8.68
N ARG A 100 1.67 -2.00 -9.34
CA ARG A 100 1.89 -0.61 -8.92
C ARG A 100 1.33 -0.30 -7.53
N PHE A 101 0.14 -0.82 -7.21
CA PHE A 101 -0.50 -0.55 -5.93
C PHE A 101 0.29 -1.19 -4.78
N HIS A 102 0.85 -2.37 -4.99
CA HIS A 102 1.58 -3.11 -3.96
C HIS A 102 3.07 -2.78 -3.89
N SER A 103 3.65 -2.27 -4.98
CA SER A 103 5.06 -1.86 -4.98
C SER A 103 5.25 -0.40 -4.58
N ILE A 104 4.29 0.48 -4.86
CA ILE A 104 4.40 1.93 -4.58
C ILE A 104 3.46 2.34 -3.45
N ILE A 105 2.14 2.18 -3.63
CA ILE A 105 1.15 2.73 -2.69
C ILE A 105 1.17 1.98 -1.35
N GLY A 106 1.26 0.64 -1.36
CA GLY A 106 1.34 -0.19 -0.16
C GLY A 106 2.53 0.17 0.72
N PRO A 107 3.77 0.15 0.21
CA PRO A 107 4.95 0.51 1.00
C PRO A 107 4.90 1.95 1.50
N ILE A 108 4.41 2.90 0.69
CA ILE A 108 4.22 4.29 1.15
C ILE A 108 3.19 4.36 2.28
N LEU A 109 2.10 3.60 2.20
CA LEU A 109 1.09 3.55 3.25
C LEU A 109 1.68 3.01 4.55
N LEU A 110 2.47 1.93 4.49
CA LEU A 110 3.17 1.36 5.65
C LEU A 110 4.20 2.34 6.23
N MET A 111 5.01 2.99 5.39
CA MET A 111 5.98 4.03 5.81
C MET A 111 5.33 5.26 6.46
N ALA A 112 4.01 5.44 6.27
CA ALA A 112 3.22 6.50 6.89
C ALA A 112 2.54 6.05 8.20
N LEU A 113 2.51 4.74 8.47
CA LEU A 113 2.07 4.14 9.73
C LEU A 113 3.23 3.93 10.72
N ASP A 114 4.47 3.87 10.21
CA ASP A 114 5.71 3.99 11.00
C ASP A 114 5.81 5.37 11.69
#